data_AF-A0A7W1K6N3-F1
#
_entry.id   AF-A0A7W1K6N3-F1
#
_cell.length_a   1.000
_cell.length_b   1.000
_cell.length_c   1.000
_cell.angle_alpha   90.00
_cell.angle_beta   90.00
_cell.angle_gamma   90.00
#
_symmetry.space_group_name_H-M   'P 1'
#
loop_
_entity.id
_entity.type
_entity.pdbx_description
1 polymer ?
#
loop_
_entity_poly.entity_id
_entity_poly.type
_entity_poly.pdbx_seq_one_letter_code
_entity_poly.pdbx_strand_id
1 'polypeptide(L)'
;MDAAAHAGHAAHHHEPMPTSGSALTRVAISATLHCLTGCAIGEVLGMFIGTALGFSNLGTVVLAVALAFLFGYGLTSLPLLRAGLALSAVVPIALASDTLSIATMEIVDNAIMLAVPGAMEAGLGSLLFWGSLSFALVIAGVIAMPVNRWLLARGKGHAVVHETGIHGGPSARAVGIAAAIAFVFGVSVLGAELVGSDDEDHGGGHAAAVIG
;
A
#
# COMPACT_ATOMS: atom_id res chain seq x y z
N MET A 1 58.73 24.93 -14.60
CA MET A 1 58.08 24.33 -15.77
C MET A 1 57.36 23.06 -15.32
N ASP A 2 56.26 23.30 -14.60
CA ASP A 2 54.94 22.71 -14.73
C ASP A 2 54.77 21.18 -14.79
N ALA A 3 54.56 20.59 -13.61
CA ALA A 3 53.79 19.37 -13.45
C ALA A 3 52.29 19.72 -13.45
N ALA A 4 51.65 19.67 -14.61
CA ALA A 4 50.19 19.80 -14.72
C ALA A 4 49.53 18.45 -14.37
N ALA A 5 49.04 18.34 -13.13
CA ALA A 5 48.11 17.30 -12.73
C ALA A 5 46.79 17.49 -13.50
N HIS A 6 46.51 16.59 -14.44
CA HIS A 6 45.18 16.48 -15.04
C HIS A 6 44.21 15.92 -14.00
N ALA A 7 43.60 16.81 -13.23
CA ALA A 7 42.36 16.55 -12.53
C ALA A 7 41.25 16.31 -13.55
N GLY A 8 41.02 15.05 -13.90
CA GLY A 8 39.86 14.64 -14.67
C GLY A 8 38.61 14.81 -13.81
N HIS A 9 37.97 15.97 -13.89
CA HIS A 9 36.60 16.12 -13.43
C HIS A 9 35.70 15.21 -14.26
N ALA A 10 35.36 14.04 -13.70
CA ALA A 10 34.28 13.21 -14.20
C ALA A 10 32.99 14.03 -14.16
N ALA A 11 32.58 14.53 -15.31
CA ALA A 11 31.26 15.12 -15.49
C ALA A 11 30.23 14.02 -15.23
N HIS A 12 29.56 14.09 -14.08
CA HIS A 12 28.38 13.26 -13.82
C HIS A 12 27.30 13.67 -14.83
N HIS A 13 27.13 12.86 -15.87
CA HIS A 13 26.06 13.03 -16.84
C HIS A 13 24.71 12.87 -16.12
N HIS A 14 24.00 13.98 -15.92
CA HIS A 14 22.63 14.00 -15.43
C HIS A 14 21.69 13.44 -16.51
N GLU A 15 21.45 12.14 -16.49
CA GLU A 15 20.36 11.54 -17.27
C GLU A 15 19.01 12.11 -16.76
N PRO A 16 18.23 12.80 -17.60
CA PRO A 16 16.93 13.34 -17.19
C PRO A 16 15.98 12.19 -16.84
N MET A 17 15.24 12.35 -15.73
CA MET A 17 14.29 11.33 -15.29
C MET A 17 13.26 10.98 -16.38
N PRO A 18 12.81 9.72 -16.43
CA PRO A 18 11.82 9.28 -17.40
C PRO A 18 10.46 9.93 -17.14
N THR A 19 10.08 10.87 -18.01
CA THR A 19 8.77 11.54 -17.98
C THR A 19 7.67 10.72 -18.64
N SER A 20 8.02 9.60 -19.25
CA SER A 20 7.11 8.71 -19.96
C SER A 20 7.69 7.29 -20.07
N GLY A 21 6.89 6.37 -20.59
CA GLY A 21 7.34 5.02 -20.91
C GLY A 21 7.51 4.09 -19.71
N SER A 22 8.26 3.01 -19.92
CA SER A 22 8.38 1.89 -18.96
C SER A 22 9.13 2.24 -17.69
N ALA A 23 10.08 3.18 -17.75
CA ALA A 23 10.87 3.58 -16.60
C ALA A 23 10.05 4.40 -15.59
N LEU A 24 9.16 5.28 -16.05
CA LEU A 24 8.17 5.95 -15.19
C LEU A 24 7.25 4.95 -14.48
N THR A 25 6.78 3.93 -15.21
CA THR A 25 5.93 2.88 -14.64
C THR A 25 6.66 2.10 -13.55
N ARG A 26 7.96 1.81 -13.71
CA ARG A 26 8.74 1.14 -12.65
C ARG A 26 8.86 1.98 -11.38
N VAL A 27 9.08 3.29 -11.52
CA VAL A 27 9.13 4.21 -10.38
C VAL A 27 7.77 4.28 -9.68
N ALA A 28 6.67 4.36 -10.44
CA ALA A 28 5.33 4.36 -9.89
C ALA A 28 5.00 3.06 -9.13
N ILE A 29 5.35 1.90 -9.70
CA ILE A 29 5.18 0.61 -9.02
C ILE A 29 6.00 0.59 -7.74
N SER A 30 7.26 1.00 -7.78
CA SER A 30 8.11 1.05 -6.60
C SER A 30 7.50 1.92 -5.50
N ALA A 31 7.09 3.15 -5.81
CA ALA A 31 6.45 4.05 -4.85
C ALA A 31 5.18 3.44 -4.24
N THR A 32 4.34 2.82 -5.09
CA THR A 32 3.12 2.15 -4.65
C THR A 32 3.41 1.04 -3.64
N LEU A 33 4.43 0.21 -3.89
CA LEU A 33 4.77 -0.90 -3.00
C LEU A 33 5.30 -0.43 -1.64
N HIS A 34 6.08 0.65 -1.60
CA HIS A 34 6.57 1.19 -0.34
C HIS A 34 5.41 1.75 0.50
N CYS A 35 4.50 2.50 -0.12
CA CYS A 35 3.29 2.98 0.56
C CYS A 35 2.38 1.82 1.01
N LEU A 36 2.14 0.84 0.13
CA LEU A 36 1.31 -0.33 0.41
C LEU A 36 1.87 -1.16 1.58
N THR A 37 3.20 -1.29 1.66
CA THR A 37 3.85 -1.96 2.80
C THR A 37 3.59 -1.21 4.10
N GLY A 38 3.63 0.13 4.07
CA GLY A 38 3.28 0.97 5.21
C GLY A 38 1.82 0.82 5.63
N CYS A 39 0.88 0.82 4.67
CA CYS A 39 -0.56 0.59 4.91
C CYS A 39 -0.78 -0.76 5.60
N ALA A 40 -0.26 -1.84 5.00
CA ALA A 40 -0.41 -3.19 5.56
C ALA A 40 0.13 -3.31 7.00
N ILE A 41 1.28 -2.69 7.30
CA ILE A 41 1.84 -2.67 8.66
C ILE A 41 0.93 -1.87 9.61
N GLY A 42 0.48 -0.69 9.17
CA GLY A 42 -0.38 0.18 9.96
C GLY A 42 -1.73 -0.44 10.28
N GLU A 43 -2.36 -1.08 9.29
CA GLU A 43 -3.64 -1.77 9.43
C GLU A 43 -3.55 -2.94 10.41
N VAL A 44 -2.57 -3.84 10.24
CA VAL A 44 -2.39 -4.99 11.13
C VAL A 44 -2.09 -4.54 12.57
N LEU A 45 -1.21 -3.55 12.76
CA LEU A 45 -0.89 -3.03 14.08
C LEU A 45 -2.07 -2.28 14.70
N GLY A 46 -2.80 -1.49 13.90
CA GLY A 46 -3.99 -0.75 14.35
C GLY A 46 -5.09 -1.69 14.80
N MET A 47 -5.37 -2.75 14.03
CA MET A 47 -6.29 -3.80 14.41
C MET A 47 -5.83 -4.52 15.68
N PHE A 48 -4.55 -4.91 15.77
CA PHE A 48 -4.02 -5.56 16.97
C PHE A 48 -4.17 -4.70 18.22
N ILE A 49 -3.76 -3.43 18.16
CA ILE A 49 -3.83 -2.51 19.30
C ILE A 49 -5.29 -2.16 19.62
N GLY A 50 -6.11 -1.87 18.61
CA GLY A 50 -7.53 -1.53 18.79
C GLY A 50 -8.31 -2.67 19.44
N THR A 51 -8.12 -3.90 18.97
CA THR A 51 -8.75 -5.08 19.57
C THR A 51 -8.22 -5.34 20.99
N ALA A 52 -6.90 -5.25 21.21
CA ALA A 52 -6.31 -5.48 22.54
C ALA A 52 -6.79 -4.47 23.59
N LEU A 53 -7.09 -3.23 23.17
CA LEU A 53 -7.60 -2.17 24.03
C LEU A 53 -9.14 -2.07 24.05
N GLY A 54 -9.85 -2.94 23.32
CA GLY A 54 -11.31 -2.97 23.27
C GLY A 54 -11.94 -1.74 22.61
N PHE A 55 -11.29 -1.16 21.60
CA PHE A 55 -11.84 -0.04 20.85
C PHE A 55 -13.06 -0.46 20.02
N SER A 56 -13.94 0.50 19.73
CA SER A 56 -14.99 0.31 18.73
C SER A 56 -14.38 0.17 17.33
N ASN A 57 -15.12 -0.41 16.38
CA ASN A 57 -14.66 -0.54 15.00
C ASN A 57 -14.17 0.79 14.41
N LEU A 58 -14.92 1.88 14.65
CA LEU A 58 -14.52 3.21 14.21
C LEU A 58 -13.20 3.66 14.87
N GLY A 59 -13.03 3.42 16.17
CA GLY A 59 -11.79 3.74 16.88
C GLY A 59 -10.59 2.95 16.36
N THR A 60 -10.79 1.67 16.07
CA THR A 60 -9.76 0.79 15.49
C THR A 60 -9.39 1.23 14.07
N VAL A 61 -10.38 1.57 13.23
CA VAL A 61 -10.15 2.11 11.88
C VAL A 61 -9.35 3.41 11.94
N VAL A 62 -9.74 4.35 12.80
CA VAL A 62 -9.01 5.62 12.94
C VAL A 62 -7.55 5.38 13.38
N LEU A 63 -7.33 4.44 14.30
CA LEU A 63 -5.98 4.07 14.73
C LEU A 63 -5.17 3.41 13.60
N ALA A 64 -5.77 2.47 12.89
CA ALA A 64 -5.18 1.80 11.73
C ALA A 64 -4.74 2.81 10.66
N VAL A 65 -5.65 3.70 10.28
CA VAL A 65 -5.37 4.79 9.31
C VAL A 65 -4.22 5.67 9.81
N ALA A 66 -4.24 6.08 11.07
CA ALA A 66 -3.17 6.92 11.63
C ALA A 66 -1.80 6.21 11.59
N LEU A 67 -1.75 4.92 11.93
CA LEU A 67 -0.54 4.11 11.85
C LEU A 67 -0.12 3.85 10.41
N ALA A 68 -1.05 3.64 9.48
CA ALA A 68 -0.77 3.47 8.06
C ALA A 68 -0.10 4.71 7.46
N PHE A 69 -0.59 5.90 7.79
CA PHE A 69 0.10 7.16 7.44
C PHE A 69 1.48 7.24 8.08
N LEU A 70 1.62 6.89 9.37
CA LEU A 70 2.89 6.92 10.07
C LEU A 70 3.94 6.00 9.43
N PHE A 71 3.60 4.72 9.20
CA PHE A 71 4.49 3.74 8.60
C PHE A 71 4.69 3.98 7.10
N GLY A 72 3.65 4.39 6.39
CA GLY A 72 3.72 4.81 4.99
C GLY A 72 4.77 5.89 4.80
N TYR A 73 4.60 7.07 5.42
CA TYR A 73 5.60 8.15 5.36
C TYR A 73 6.95 7.74 5.95
N GLY A 74 6.95 6.95 7.01
CA GLY A 74 8.17 6.47 7.65
C GLY A 74 9.02 5.60 6.71
N LEU A 75 8.39 4.82 5.83
CA LEU A 75 9.09 3.94 4.89
C LEU A 75 9.41 4.64 3.57
N THR A 76 8.53 5.51 3.05
CA THR A 76 8.80 6.25 1.80
C THR A 76 9.62 7.51 2.02
N SER A 77 9.24 8.38 2.94
CA SER A 77 9.75 9.74 3.00
C SER A 77 10.94 9.91 3.96
N LEU A 78 11.06 9.08 4.99
CA LEU A 78 12.14 9.18 5.98
C LEU A 78 13.56 8.95 5.41
N PRO A 79 13.80 7.99 4.49
CA PRO A 79 15.11 7.85 3.84
C PRO A 79 15.50 9.09 3.03
N LEU A 80 14.53 9.74 2.38
CA LEU A 80 14.73 10.96 1.60
C LEU A 80 15.09 12.15 2.50
N LEU A 81 14.42 12.28 3.64
CA LEU A 81 14.75 13.30 4.64
C LEU A 81 16.14 13.09 5.24
N ARG A 82 16.54 11.82 5.48
CA ARG A 82 17.89 11.49 5.96
C ARG A 82 18.99 11.73 4.92
N ALA A 83 18.65 11.65 3.64
CA ALA A 83 19.58 11.94 2.54
C ALA A 83 19.82 13.45 2.33
N GLY A 84 19.23 14.33 3.15
CA GLY A 84 19.52 15.77 3.11
C GLY A 84 18.86 16.54 1.96
N LEU A 85 17.90 15.93 1.26
CA LEU A 85 17.16 16.58 0.17
C LEU A 85 16.45 17.85 0.66
N ALA A 86 16.62 18.94 -0.09
CA ALA A 86 16.16 20.27 0.30
C ALA A 86 14.65 20.32 0.61
N LEU A 87 14.35 20.55 1.89
CA LEU A 87 13.01 20.57 2.49
C LEU A 87 12.03 21.59 1.88
N SER A 88 12.50 22.63 1.21
CA SER A 88 11.71 23.84 0.93
C SER A 88 10.91 23.83 -0.38
N ALA A 89 11.27 23.03 -1.38
CA ALA A 89 10.57 22.99 -2.68
C ALA A 89 10.19 21.59 -3.14
N VAL A 90 10.94 20.58 -2.69
CA VAL A 90 10.91 19.20 -3.21
C VAL A 90 10.08 18.28 -2.31
N VAL A 91 10.27 18.42 -1.00
CA VAL A 91 9.59 17.62 0.03
C VAL A 91 8.06 17.80 0.00
N PRO A 92 7.47 18.99 -0.17
CA PRO A 92 6.01 19.14 -0.19
C PRO A 92 5.35 18.36 -1.33
N ILE A 93 6.03 18.26 -2.46
CA ILE A 93 5.53 17.61 -3.66
C ILE A 93 5.58 16.08 -3.53
N ALA A 94 6.70 15.55 -3.02
CA ALA A 94 6.87 14.14 -2.70
C ALA A 94 5.91 13.70 -1.60
N LEU A 95 5.84 14.45 -0.51
CA LEU A 95 4.93 14.19 0.59
C LEU A 95 3.48 14.24 0.12
N ALA A 96 3.07 15.23 -0.68
CA ALA A 96 1.72 15.28 -1.21
C ALA A 96 1.39 14.09 -2.13
N SER A 97 2.40 13.53 -2.82
CA SER A 97 2.23 12.32 -3.62
C SER A 97 2.00 11.11 -2.71
N ASP A 98 2.82 10.96 -1.66
CA ASP A 98 2.68 9.89 -0.68
C ASP A 98 1.36 10.01 0.09
N THR A 99 0.96 11.24 0.48
CA THR A 99 -0.34 11.51 1.12
C THR A 99 -1.48 11.03 0.26
N LEU A 100 -1.49 11.40 -1.04
CA LEU A 100 -2.58 11.04 -1.93
C LEU A 100 -2.57 9.54 -2.20
N SER A 101 -1.39 8.92 -2.28
CA SER A 101 -1.23 7.49 -2.43
C SER A 101 -1.83 6.73 -1.26
N ILE A 102 -1.38 7.04 -0.04
CA ILE A 102 -1.85 6.42 1.20
C ILE A 102 -3.34 6.67 1.37
N ALA A 103 -3.80 7.91 1.23
CA ALA A 103 -5.23 8.23 1.33
C ALA A 103 -6.10 7.41 0.36
N THR A 104 -5.62 7.23 -0.88
CA THR A 104 -6.34 6.40 -1.86
C THR A 104 -6.40 4.95 -1.40
N MET A 105 -5.29 4.41 -0.89
CA MET A 105 -5.24 3.03 -0.39
C MET A 105 -6.13 2.83 0.82
N GLU A 106 -6.05 3.72 1.82
CA GLU A 106 -6.88 3.65 3.03
C GLU A 106 -8.37 3.74 2.71
N ILE A 107 -8.78 4.61 1.77
CA ILE A 107 -10.19 4.72 1.38
C ILE A 107 -10.66 3.41 0.76
N VAL A 108 -9.87 2.83 -0.15
CA VAL A 108 -10.23 1.57 -0.82
C VAL A 108 -10.23 0.42 0.17
N ASP A 109 -9.21 0.32 1.02
CA ASP A 109 -9.05 -0.78 1.98
C ASP A 109 -10.20 -0.80 2.98
N ASN A 110 -10.45 0.33 3.66
CA ASN A 110 -11.55 0.44 4.60
C ASN A 110 -12.92 0.28 3.92
N ALA A 111 -13.10 0.76 2.68
CA ALA A 111 -14.35 0.53 1.96
C ALA A 111 -14.60 -0.96 1.71
N ILE A 112 -13.57 -1.73 1.37
CA ILE A 112 -13.68 -3.18 1.17
C ILE A 112 -13.91 -3.88 2.51
N MET A 113 -13.11 -3.57 3.54
CA MET A 113 -13.24 -4.17 4.87
C MET A 113 -14.62 -3.92 5.50
N LEU A 114 -15.22 -2.75 5.25
CA LEU A 114 -16.58 -2.44 5.70
C LEU A 114 -17.67 -3.09 4.82
N ALA A 115 -17.38 -3.34 3.55
CA ALA A 115 -18.33 -3.97 2.62
C ALA A 115 -18.40 -5.50 2.78
N VAL A 116 -17.31 -6.14 3.21
CA VAL A 116 -17.29 -7.58 3.48
C VAL A 116 -17.97 -7.87 4.81
N PRO A 117 -19.09 -8.63 4.84
CA PRO A 117 -19.78 -8.96 6.07
C PRO A 117 -18.87 -9.71 7.05
N GLY A 118 -18.87 -9.30 8.31
CA GLY A 118 -18.09 -9.96 9.37
C GLY A 118 -16.59 -9.72 9.33
N ALA A 119 -16.01 -9.08 8.31
CA ALA A 119 -14.56 -8.87 8.21
C ALA A 119 -13.98 -7.99 9.33
N MET A 120 -14.71 -6.95 9.75
CA MET A 120 -14.30 -6.08 10.86
C MET A 120 -14.41 -6.75 12.24
N GLU A 121 -15.35 -7.68 12.39
CA GLU A 121 -15.56 -8.44 13.62
C GLU A 121 -14.65 -9.67 13.70
N ALA A 122 -14.17 -10.13 12.54
CA ALA A 122 -13.21 -11.20 12.44
C ALA A 122 -11.89 -10.77 13.07
N GLY A 123 -11.55 -11.38 14.22
CA GLY A 123 -10.26 -11.13 14.87
C GLY A 123 -9.08 -11.62 14.04
N LEU A 124 -7.87 -11.21 14.42
CA LEU A 124 -6.59 -11.56 13.75
C LEU A 124 -6.31 -13.07 13.61
N GLY A 125 -7.03 -13.94 14.31
CA GLY A 125 -6.94 -15.40 14.15
C GLY A 125 -7.80 -15.96 13.01
N SER A 126 -8.65 -15.14 12.39
CA SER A 126 -9.64 -15.56 11.40
C SER A 126 -9.07 -15.52 9.98
N LEU A 127 -9.35 -16.57 9.20
CA LEU A 127 -9.06 -16.57 7.77
C LEU A 127 -9.86 -15.49 7.02
N LEU A 128 -11.11 -15.22 7.43
CA LEU A 128 -11.93 -14.16 6.84
C LEU A 128 -11.24 -12.80 6.95
N PHE A 129 -10.63 -12.48 8.09
CA PHE A 129 -9.88 -11.23 8.28
C PHE A 129 -8.71 -11.13 7.29
N TRP A 130 -7.83 -12.14 7.28
CA TRP A 130 -6.65 -12.14 6.40
C TRP A 130 -7.01 -12.20 4.92
N GLY A 131 -8.05 -12.95 4.57
CA GLY A 131 -8.59 -13.02 3.20
C GLY A 131 -9.09 -11.67 2.73
N SER A 132 -9.92 -11.01 3.55
CA SER A 132 -10.47 -9.68 3.27
C SER A 132 -9.37 -8.63 3.14
N LEU A 133 -8.45 -8.58 4.10
CA LEU A 133 -7.32 -7.65 4.11
C LEU A 133 -6.40 -7.84 2.89
N SER A 134 -6.06 -9.10 2.57
CA SER A 134 -5.20 -9.40 1.41
C SER A 134 -5.86 -8.99 0.08
N PHE A 135 -7.17 -9.21 -0.06
CA PHE A 135 -7.94 -8.79 -1.21
C PHE A 135 -7.98 -7.25 -1.29
N ALA A 136 -8.31 -6.60 -0.17
CA ALA A 136 -8.44 -5.16 -0.06
C ALA A 136 -7.13 -4.44 -0.42
N LEU A 137 -6.00 -4.85 0.16
CA LEU A 137 -4.66 -4.32 -0.15
C LEU A 137 -4.28 -4.48 -1.63
N VAL A 138 -4.60 -5.62 -2.27
CA VAL A 138 -4.30 -5.80 -3.70
C VAL A 138 -5.11 -4.81 -4.54
N ILE A 139 -6.41 -4.67 -4.26
CA ILE A 139 -7.27 -3.73 -5.00
C ILE A 139 -6.82 -2.28 -4.76
N ALA A 140 -6.51 -1.93 -3.51
CA ALA A 140 -5.96 -0.63 -3.13
C ALA A 140 -4.67 -0.32 -3.91
N GLY A 141 -3.72 -1.26 -3.96
CA GLY A 141 -2.47 -1.10 -4.72
C GLY A 141 -2.70 -0.96 -6.23
N VAL A 142 -3.63 -1.73 -6.81
CA VAL A 142 -4.02 -1.62 -8.23
C VAL A 142 -4.58 -0.25 -8.56
N ILE A 143 -5.38 0.33 -7.66
CA ILE A 143 -5.98 1.66 -7.81
C ILE A 143 -4.96 2.78 -7.55
N ALA A 144 -4.07 2.61 -6.57
CA ALA A 144 -3.07 3.62 -6.23
C ALA A 144 -1.94 3.73 -7.26
N MET A 145 -1.57 2.65 -7.94
CA MET A 145 -0.52 2.66 -8.97
C MET A 145 -0.75 3.69 -10.10
N PRO A 146 -1.94 3.77 -10.75
CA PRO A 146 -2.19 4.80 -11.76
C PRO A 146 -2.21 6.22 -11.16
N VAL A 147 -2.68 6.39 -9.92
CA VAL A 147 -2.61 7.68 -9.21
C VAL A 147 -1.16 8.12 -9.04
N ASN A 148 -0.30 7.23 -8.54
CA ASN A 148 1.13 7.46 -8.36
C ASN A 148 1.82 7.77 -9.69
N ARG A 149 1.50 7.01 -10.74
CA ARG A 149 2.06 7.23 -12.09
C ARG A 149 1.67 8.59 -12.64
N TRP A 150 0.41 8.99 -12.48
CA TRP A 150 -0.09 10.28 -12.94
C TRP A 150 0.54 11.45 -12.19
N LEU A 151 0.72 11.32 -10.86
CA LEU A 151 1.40 12.31 -10.03
C LEU A 151 2.85 12.52 -10.49
N LEU A 152 3.58 11.42 -10.69
CA LEU A 152 4.97 11.44 -11.18
C LEU A 152 5.08 12.06 -12.58
N ALA A 153 4.14 11.74 -13.48
CA ALA A 153 4.12 12.27 -14.86
C ALA A 153 3.91 13.79 -14.92
N ARG A 154 3.19 14.39 -13.95
CA ARG A 154 2.86 15.83 -13.93
C ARG A 154 3.97 16.75 -13.41
N GLY A 155 5.22 16.32 -13.48
CA GLY A 155 6.35 17.16 -13.07
C GLY A 155 6.66 17.11 -11.58
N LYS A 156 5.93 16.32 -10.78
CA LYS A 156 6.26 16.10 -9.36
C LYS A 156 7.48 15.19 -9.15
N GLY A 157 7.91 14.48 -10.20
CA GLY A 157 9.13 13.68 -10.18
C GLY A 157 10.43 14.47 -10.40
N HIS A 158 10.39 15.59 -11.14
CA HIS A 158 11.61 16.30 -11.58
C HIS A 158 12.47 16.87 -10.44
N ALA A 159 11.94 16.91 -9.22
CA ALA A 159 12.61 17.52 -8.08
C ALA A 159 13.21 16.52 -7.08
N VAL A 160 12.80 15.25 -7.05
CA VAL A 160 12.88 14.49 -5.78
C VAL A 160 13.95 13.40 -5.73
N VAL A 161 14.45 12.86 -6.84
CA VAL A 161 15.31 11.66 -6.74
C VAL A 161 16.57 11.75 -7.59
N HIS A 162 17.50 12.58 -7.14
CA HIS A 162 18.91 12.47 -7.49
C HIS A 162 19.76 12.52 -6.21
N GLU A 163 19.64 11.54 -5.29
CA GLU A 163 20.69 11.31 -4.27
C GLU A 163 20.63 10.01 -3.43
N THR A 164 19.97 8.92 -3.85
CA THR A 164 19.91 7.74 -2.97
C THR A 164 20.75 6.54 -3.38
N GLY A 165 21.09 6.35 -4.67
CA GLY A 165 21.90 5.19 -5.09
C GLY A 165 21.30 3.82 -4.70
N ILE A 166 20.01 3.77 -4.33
CA ILE A 166 19.35 2.54 -3.91
C ILE A 166 18.90 1.79 -5.16
N HIS A 167 19.70 0.81 -5.56
CA HIS A 167 19.36 -0.17 -6.58
C HIS A 167 18.97 -1.47 -5.88
N GLY A 168 17.69 -1.63 -5.51
CA GLY A 168 17.29 -2.82 -4.76
C GLY A 168 15.82 -2.87 -4.34
N GLY A 169 14.90 -2.72 -5.28
CA GLY A 169 13.51 -3.15 -5.06
C GLY A 169 13.31 -4.61 -5.48
N PRO A 170 12.36 -5.35 -4.89
CA PRO A 170 12.01 -6.69 -5.39
C PRO A 170 11.64 -6.61 -6.88
N SER A 171 12.05 -7.62 -7.65
CA SER A 171 11.78 -7.63 -9.10
C SER A 171 10.29 -7.50 -9.38
N ALA A 172 9.91 -6.77 -10.44
CA ALA A 172 8.50 -6.60 -10.81
C ALA A 172 7.75 -7.94 -10.97
N ARG A 173 8.46 -9.00 -11.35
CA ARG A 173 7.93 -10.36 -11.42
C ARG A 173 7.63 -10.93 -10.03
N ALA A 174 8.55 -10.78 -9.08
CA ALA A 174 8.32 -11.23 -7.70
C ALA A 174 7.13 -10.51 -7.06
N VAL A 175 7.03 -9.19 -7.29
CA VAL A 175 5.90 -8.39 -6.86
C VAL A 175 4.60 -8.88 -7.50
N GLY A 176 4.59 -9.09 -8.81
CA GLY A 176 3.41 -9.59 -9.52
C GLY A 176 2.96 -10.97 -9.04
N ILE A 177 3.91 -11.86 -8.75
CA ILE A 177 3.61 -13.18 -8.17
C ILE A 177 3.03 -13.04 -6.77
N ALA A 178 3.63 -12.23 -5.91
CA ALA A 178 3.13 -12.01 -4.55
C ALA A 178 1.71 -11.41 -4.56
N ALA A 179 1.46 -10.42 -5.41
CA ALA A 179 0.14 -9.83 -5.59
C ALA A 179 -0.89 -10.85 -6.11
N ALA A 180 -0.51 -11.70 -7.08
CA ALA A 180 -1.40 -12.74 -7.59
C ALA A 180 -1.73 -13.79 -6.51
N ILE A 181 -0.75 -14.21 -5.71
CA ILE A 181 -0.98 -15.15 -4.60
C ILE A 181 -1.90 -14.53 -3.56
N ALA A 182 -1.64 -13.30 -3.14
CA ALA A 182 -2.48 -12.58 -2.18
C ALA A 182 -3.92 -12.41 -2.70
N PHE A 183 -4.07 -12.05 -3.97
CA PHE A 183 -5.38 -11.93 -4.61
C PHE A 183 -6.14 -13.26 -4.66
N VAL A 184 -5.48 -14.33 -5.11
CA VAL A 184 -6.10 -15.66 -5.18
C VAL A 184 -6.50 -16.14 -3.80
N PHE A 185 -5.65 -15.94 -2.79
CA PHE A 185 -5.96 -16.26 -1.40
C PHE A 185 -7.19 -15.49 -0.92
N GLY A 186 -7.21 -14.17 -1.07
CA GLY A 186 -8.33 -13.33 -0.66
C GLY A 186 -9.65 -13.68 -1.36
N VAL A 187 -9.63 -13.84 -2.69
CA VAL A 187 -10.80 -14.26 -3.47
C VAL A 187 -11.30 -15.64 -3.05
N SER A 188 -10.39 -16.57 -2.77
CA SER A 188 -10.77 -17.94 -2.37
C SER A 188 -11.46 -17.96 -1.00
N VAL A 189 -10.94 -17.18 -0.03
CA VAL A 189 -11.59 -17.04 1.29
C VAL A 189 -12.95 -16.39 1.14
N LEU A 190 -13.04 -15.25 0.47
CA LEU A 190 -14.31 -14.53 0.30
C LEU A 190 -15.35 -15.36 -0.48
N GLY A 191 -14.92 -16.11 -1.49
CA GLY A 191 -15.78 -17.01 -2.25
C GLY A 191 -16.31 -18.18 -1.41
N ALA A 192 -15.50 -18.73 -0.50
CA ALA A 192 -15.94 -19.79 0.40
C ALA A 192 -17.00 -19.32 1.39
N GLU A 193 -16.85 -18.09 1.90
CA GLU A 193 -17.83 -17.48 2.83
C GLU A 193 -19.16 -17.21 2.13
N LEU A 194 -19.15 -16.76 0.87
CA LEU A 194 -20.36 -16.57 0.08
C LEU A 194 -21.13 -17.88 -0.16
N VAL A 195 -20.41 -18.97 -0.47
CA VAL A 195 -21.04 -20.29 -0.65
C VAL A 195 -21.57 -20.83 0.69
N GLY A 196 -20.81 -20.65 1.78
CA GLY A 196 -21.24 -21.07 3.12
C GLY A 196 -22.52 -20.38 3.59
N SER A 197 -22.70 -19.09 3.25
CA SER A 197 -23.93 -18.35 3.59
C SER A 197 -25.18 -18.84 2.84
N ASP A 198 -25.04 -19.39 1.63
CA ASP A 198 -26.17 -19.90 0.85
C ASP A 198 -26.69 -21.25 1.40
N ASP A 199 -25.81 -22.08 1.95
CA ASP A 199 -26.17 -23.39 2.53
C ASP A 199 -26.98 -23.25 3.84
N GLU A 200 -26.72 -22.21 4.64
CA GLU A 200 -27.48 -21.96 5.88
C GLU A 200 -28.91 -21.47 5.60
N ASP A 201 -29.12 -20.65 4.56
CA ASP A 201 -30.44 -20.11 4.20
C ASP A 201 -31.39 -21.21 3.65
N HIS A 202 -30.83 -22.30 3.11
CA HIS A 202 -31.60 -23.48 2.67
C HIS A 202 -31.87 -24.51 3.77
N GLY A 203 -31.17 -24.44 4.91
CA GLY A 203 -31.37 -25.34 6.05
C GLY A 203 -32.46 -24.91 7.04
N GLY A 204 -32.78 -23.60 7.09
CA GLY A 204 -33.75 -23.01 8.04
C GLY A 204 -35.22 -23.34 7.77
N GLY A 205 -35.57 -23.81 6.57
CA GLY A 205 -36.96 -24.10 6.16
C GLY A 205 -37.55 -25.40 6.68
N HIS A 206 -36.74 -26.31 7.23
CA HIS A 206 -37.19 -27.65 7.64
C HIS A 206 -37.36 -27.84 9.15
N ALA A 207 -36.90 -26.90 9.98
CA ALA A 207 -36.98 -27.02 11.44
C ALA A 207 -38.29 -26.48 12.06
N ALA A 208 -39.10 -25.72 11.31
CA ALA A 208 -40.33 -25.12 11.84
C ALA A 208 -41.61 -25.97 11.64
N ALA A 209 -41.53 -27.16 11.04
CA ALA A 209 -42.69 -28.01 10.75
C ALA A 209 -42.78 -29.28 11.63
N VAL A 210 -41.88 -29.47 12.59
CA VAL A 210 -41.90 -30.64 13.48
C VAL A 210 -41.69 -30.19 14.91
N ILE A 211 -42.72 -29.59 15.51
CA ILE A 211 -43.14 -29.63 16.93
C ILE A 211 -44.36 -28.70 17.04
N GLY A 212 -45.54 -29.26 17.31
CA GLY A 212 -46.72 -28.52 17.82
C GLY A 212 -47.90 -28.47 16.88
#